data_AF-A0A7X4DXW8-F1
#
_entry.id   AF-A0A7X4DXW8-F1
#
_cell.length_a   1.000
_cell.length_b   1.000
_cell.length_c   1.000
_cell.angle_alpha   90.00
_cell.angle_beta   90.00
_cell.angle_gamma   90.00
#
_symmetry.space_group_name_H-M   'P 1'
#
loop_
_entity.id
_entity.type
_entity.pdbx_description
1 polymer ?
#
loop_
_entity_poly.entity_id
_entity_poly.type
_entity_poly.pdbx_seq_one_letter_code
_entity_poly.pdbx_strand_id
1 'polypeptide(L)'
;QSRQVARNLLAEPGEARPFASVPYVWSDQYDASIQSLGHPKADDAVEVLHGSLESLEFVAGYRRNGIIVGGLTFNMPQQLSAYRPLIEQRTPWEAVLEHARAMD
;
A
#
# COMPACT_ATOMS: atom_id res chain seq x y z
N GLN A 1 -0.62 15.49 3.93
CA GLN A 1 -1.51 16.16 4.91
C GLN A 1 -1.56 17.67 4.71
N SER A 2 -0.44 18.40 4.79
CA SER A 2 -0.40 19.88 4.73
C SER A 2 -1.12 20.50 3.51
N ARG A 3 -0.99 19.88 2.33
CA ARG A 3 -1.71 20.31 1.12
C ARG A 3 -3.24 20.26 1.25
N GLN A 4 -3.79 19.25 1.94
CA GLN A 4 -5.24 19.14 2.14
C GLN A 4 -5.74 20.17 3.16
N VAL A 5 -4.93 20.46 4.19
CA VAL A 5 -5.23 21.55 5.14
C VAL A 5 -5.35 22.87 4.40
N ALA A 6 -4.35 23.22 3.57
CA ALA A 6 -4.37 24.46 2.78
C ALA A 6 -5.61 24.54 1.85
N ARG A 7 -5.99 23.42 1.23
CA ARG A 7 -7.21 23.36 0.39
C ARG A 7 -8.50 23.57 1.20
N ASN A 8 -8.62 22.92 2.35
CA ASN A 8 -9.80 23.07 3.19
C ASN A 8 -9.92 24.47 3.82
N LEU A 9 -8.78 25.13 4.08
CA LEU A 9 -8.77 26.52 4.59
C LEU A 9 -9.29 27.53 3.56
N LEU A 10 -9.16 27.21 2.27
CA LEU A 10 -9.62 28.04 1.14
C LEU A 10 -10.97 27.55 0.58
N ALA A 11 -11.61 26.55 1.19
CA ALA A 11 -12.87 25.99 0.72
C ALA A 11 -14.07 26.82 1.22
N GLU A 12 -15.13 26.87 0.42
CA GLU A 12 -16.39 27.46 0.86
C GLU A 12 -16.98 26.69 2.07
N PRO A 13 -17.80 27.34 2.91
CA PRO A 13 -18.48 26.67 4.01
C PRO A 13 -19.23 25.41 3.53
N GLY A 14 -18.80 24.24 4.01
CA GLY A 14 -19.37 22.94 3.65
C GLY A 14 -18.62 22.16 2.55
N GLU A 15 -17.60 22.73 1.90
CA GLU A 15 -16.86 22.06 0.82
C GLU A 15 -15.54 21.41 1.25
N ALA A 16 -15.17 21.52 2.52
CA ALA A 16 -13.97 20.89 3.06
C ALA A 16 -14.02 19.36 2.89
N ARG A 17 -12.92 18.78 2.39
CA ARG A 17 -12.82 17.32 2.15
C ARG A 17 -11.91 16.64 3.17
N PRO A 18 -12.26 15.44 3.66
CA PRO A 18 -11.38 14.67 4.53
C PRO A 18 -10.12 14.25 3.78
N PHE A 19 -9.00 14.12 4.50
CA PHE A 19 -7.78 13.53 3.95
C PHE A 19 -7.89 12.00 3.99
N ALA A 20 -7.82 11.36 2.82
CA ALA A 20 -8.01 9.91 2.68
C ALA A 20 -6.89 9.23 1.86
N SER A 21 -5.65 9.74 1.91
CA SER A 21 -4.56 9.06 1.17
C SER A 21 -4.12 7.78 1.89
N VAL A 22 -3.77 6.75 1.12
CA VAL A 22 -3.07 5.58 1.66
C VAL A 22 -1.73 6.00 2.28
N PRO A 23 -1.49 5.74 3.58
CA PRO A 23 -0.21 6.04 4.21
C PRO A 23 0.93 5.37 3.46
N TYR A 24 2.07 6.04 3.43
CA TYR A 24 3.25 5.59 2.71
C TYR A 24 4.49 5.96 3.51
N VAL A 25 5.36 4.99 3.71
CA VAL A 25 6.69 5.17 4.30
C VAL A 25 7.70 4.42 3.45
N TRP A 26 8.94 4.91 3.44
CA TRP A 26 10.04 4.26 2.77
C TRP A 26 11.30 4.41 3.61
N SER A 27 12.24 3.48 3.42
CA SER A 27 13.55 3.49 4.02
C SER A 27 14.51 2.85 3.04
N ASP A 28 15.64 3.49 2.79
CA ASP A 28 16.78 2.83 2.17
C ASP A 28 17.74 2.39 3.29
N GLN A 29 18.07 1.10 3.34
CA GLN A 29 18.99 0.54 4.32
C GLN A 29 19.99 -0.35 3.59
N TYR A 30 21.26 0.06 3.59
CA TYR A 30 22.30 -0.58 2.79
C TYR A 30 21.85 -0.70 1.32
N ASP A 31 21.86 -1.91 0.77
CA ASP A 31 21.47 -2.21 -0.61
C ASP A 31 19.97 -2.54 -0.76
N ALA A 32 19.16 -2.31 0.28
CA ALA A 32 17.72 -2.58 0.27
C ALA A 32 16.90 -1.28 0.27
N SER A 33 16.08 -1.10 -0.76
CA SER A 33 15.01 -0.09 -0.76
C SER A 33 13.71 -0.72 -0.27
N ILE A 34 13.27 -0.29 0.90
CA ILE A 34 12.08 -0.80 1.59
C ILE A 34 10.97 0.24 1.46
N GLN A 35 9.80 -0.18 0.99
CA GLN A 35 8.63 0.70 0.94
C GLN A 35 7.41 0.00 1.51
N SER A 36 6.54 0.77 2.16
CA SER A 36 5.30 0.27 2.73
C SER A 36 4.13 1.19 2.39
N LEU A 37 3.02 0.59 1.97
CA LEU A 37 1.73 1.20 1.70
C LEU A 37 0.70 0.75 2.73
N GLY A 38 -0.20 1.64 3.10
CA GLY A 38 -1.31 1.33 3.98
C GLY A 38 -0.93 1.38 5.45
N HIS A 39 -1.70 0.67 6.27
CA HIS A 39 -1.43 0.59 7.71
C HIS A 39 -1.48 -0.87 8.20
N PRO A 40 -0.49 -1.69 7.80
CA PRO A 40 -0.34 -3.04 8.33
C PRO A 40 -0.20 -3.03 9.86
N LYS A 41 -0.76 -4.05 10.51
CA LYS A 41 -0.55 -4.37 11.92
C LYS A 41 0.19 -5.69 12.06
N ALA A 42 0.78 -5.92 13.23
CA ALA A 42 1.55 -7.12 13.51
C ALA A 42 0.73 -8.43 13.44
N ASP A 43 -0.58 -8.34 13.62
CA ASP A 43 -1.53 -9.46 13.58
C ASP A 43 -2.23 -9.65 12.23
N ASP A 44 -1.91 -8.84 11.23
CA ASP A 44 -2.45 -9.02 9.88
C ASP A 44 -1.80 -10.25 9.22
N ALA A 45 -2.62 -11.00 8.47
CA ALA A 45 -2.08 -12.08 7.65
C ALA A 45 -1.29 -11.48 6.47
N VAL A 46 -0.15 -12.08 6.15
CA VAL A 46 0.78 -11.60 5.13
C VAL A 46 1.08 -12.71 4.12
N GLU A 47 1.22 -12.33 2.86
CA GLU A 47 1.56 -13.25 1.76
C GLU A 47 2.50 -12.54 0.78
N VAL A 48 3.49 -13.27 0.25
CA VAL A 48 4.33 -12.76 -0.85
C VAL A 48 3.52 -12.85 -2.14
N LEU A 49 3.30 -11.71 -2.78
CA LEU A 49 2.55 -11.57 -4.01
C LEU A 49 3.44 -11.65 -5.25
N HIS A 50 4.69 -11.18 -5.13
CA HIS A 50 5.69 -11.22 -6.20
C HIS A 50 7.08 -11.48 -5.62
N GLY A 51 7.93 -12.14 -6.41
CA GLY A 51 9.35 -12.30 -6.09
C GLY A 51 9.63 -13.31 -4.97
N SER A 52 10.75 -13.11 -4.26
CA SER A 52 11.22 -14.05 -3.24
C SER A 52 11.86 -13.33 -2.04
N LEU A 53 11.63 -13.89 -0.85
CA LEU A 53 12.32 -13.47 0.37
C LEU A 53 13.82 -13.81 0.32
N GLU A 54 14.21 -14.85 -0.42
CA GLU A 54 15.61 -15.30 -0.51
C GLU A 54 16.47 -14.29 -1.27
N SER A 55 15.92 -13.64 -2.30
CA SER A 55 16.61 -12.61 -3.09
C SER A 55 16.49 -11.20 -2.52
N LEU A 56 15.64 -11.00 -1.50
CA LEU A 56 15.22 -9.66 -1.04
C LEU A 56 14.68 -8.78 -2.18
N GLU A 57 14.03 -9.40 -3.16
CA GLU A 57 13.30 -8.73 -4.23
C GLU A 57 11.89 -9.30 -4.21
N PHE A 58 11.00 -8.64 -3.48
CA PHE A 58 9.63 -9.12 -3.32
C PHE A 58 8.63 -8.01 -3.04
N VAL A 59 7.36 -8.34 -3.25
CA VAL A 59 6.21 -7.57 -2.76
C VAL A 59 5.39 -8.50 -1.87
N ALA A 60 5.13 -8.07 -0.63
CA ALA A 60 4.23 -8.73 0.31
C ALA A 60 2.94 -7.91 0.47
N GLY A 61 1.80 -8.57 0.42
CA GLY A 61 0.50 -7.98 0.72
C GLY A 61 0.04 -8.33 2.13
N TYR A 62 -0.62 -7.38 2.79
CA TYR A 62 -1.22 -7.57 4.12
C TYR A 62 -2.74 -7.59 4.02
N ARG A 63 -3.37 -8.57 4.67
CA ARG A 63 -4.82 -8.72 4.72
C ARG A 63 -5.36 -8.72 6.15
N ARG A 64 -6.53 -8.11 6.31
CA ARG A 64 -7.33 -8.15 7.53
C ARG A 64 -8.79 -8.39 7.13
N ASN A 65 -9.44 -9.37 7.74
CA ASN A 65 -10.85 -9.68 7.45
C ASN A 65 -11.16 -9.86 5.94
N GLY A 66 -10.26 -10.54 5.22
CA GLY A 66 -10.45 -10.84 3.80
C GLY A 66 -10.30 -9.66 2.84
N ILE A 67 -9.79 -8.51 3.28
CA ILE A 67 -9.48 -7.35 2.41
C ILE A 67 -8.02 -6.94 2.55
N ILE A 68 -7.45 -6.34 1.50
CA ILE A 68 -6.10 -5.76 1.56
C ILE A 68 -6.09 -4.50 2.43
N VAL A 69 -5.08 -4.39 3.30
CA VAL A 69 -4.88 -3.25 4.21
C VAL A 69 -3.52 -2.58 4.04
N GLY A 70 -2.62 -3.22 3.31
CA GLY A 70 -1.31 -2.66 3.00
C GLY A 70 -0.48 -3.55 2.11
N GLY A 71 0.69 -3.04 1.74
CA GLY A 71 1.71 -3.78 1.02
C GLY A 71 3.10 -3.33 1.48
N LEU A 72 4.09 -4.19 1.33
CA LEU A 72 5.49 -3.90 1.60
C LEU A 72 6.33 -4.47 0.48
N THR A 73 7.43 -3.80 0.15
CA THR A 73 8.41 -4.33 -0.80
C THR A 73 9.81 -4.18 -0.28
N PHE A 74 10.67 -5.12 -0.70
CA PHE A 74 12.10 -4.90 -0.83
C PHE A 74 12.41 -4.86 -2.32
N ASN A 75 13.07 -3.79 -2.77
CA ASN A 75 13.64 -3.62 -4.11
C ASN A 75 12.68 -3.72 -5.31
N MET A 76 11.35 -3.73 -5.10
CA MET A 76 10.33 -3.73 -6.17
C MET A 76 9.31 -2.58 -6.05
N PRO A 77 9.74 -1.31 -5.96
CA PRO A 77 8.86 -0.18 -5.67
C PRO A 77 7.82 0.10 -6.78
N GLN A 78 8.18 -0.17 -8.04
CA GLN A 78 7.26 0.02 -9.16
C GLN A 78 6.08 -0.96 -9.09
N GLN A 79 6.36 -2.23 -8.79
CA GLN A 79 5.34 -3.27 -8.60
C GLN A 79 4.47 -2.96 -7.40
N LEU A 80 5.05 -2.55 -6.26
CA LEU A 80 4.26 -2.16 -5.07
C LEU A 80 3.28 -1.01 -5.39
N SER A 81 3.66 -0.07 -6.24
CA SER A 81 2.81 1.08 -6.56
C SER A 81 1.45 0.70 -7.19
N ALA A 82 1.38 -0.43 -7.89
CA ALA A 82 0.16 -0.96 -8.49
C ALA A 82 -0.91 -1.36 -7.46
N TYR A 83 -0.51 -1.63 -6.21
CA TYR A 83 -1.41 -2.04 -5.13
C TYR A 83 -2.07 -0.86 -4.40
N ARG A 84 -1.60 0.38 -4.59
CA ARG A 84 -2.17 1.55 -3.91
C ARG A 84 -3.68 1.71 -4.16
N PRO A 85 -4.20 1.64 -5.40
CA PRO A 85 -5.63 1.73 -5.65
C PRO A 85 -6.43 0.60 -4.98
N LEU A 86 -5.85 -0.61 -4.91
CA LEU A 86 -6.53 -1.74 -4.29
C LEU A 86 -6.70 -1.56 -2.77
N ILE A 87 -5.71 -0.94 -2.12
CA ILE A 87 -5.77 -0.54 -0.70
C ILE A 87 -6.80 0.58 -0.50
N GLU A 88 -6.81 1.60 -1.38
CA GLU A 88 -7.80 2.69 -1.33
C GLU A 88 -9.24 2.17 -1.44
N GLN A 89 -9.45 1.18 -2.31
CA GLN A 89 -10.76 0.57 -2.57
C GLN A 89 -11.13 -0.53 -1.57
N ARG A 90 -10.23 -0.89 -0.64
CA ARG A 90 -10.42 -1.99 0.32
C ARG A 90 -10.78 -3.31 -0.39
N THR A 91 -10.04 -3.60 -1.45
CA THR A 91 -10.32 -4.70 -2.38
C THR A 91 -10.34 -6.06 -1.64
N PRO A 92 -11.30 -6.95 -1.94
CA PRO A 92 -11.29 -8.32 -1.45
C PRO A 92 -10.00 -9.05 -1.80
N TRP A 93 -9.49 -9.84 -0.86
CA TRP A 93 -8.18 -10.49 -0.99
C TRP A 93 -8.07 -11.40 -2.21
N GLU A 94 -9.13 -12.13 -2.56
CA GLU A 94 -9.12 -13.00 -3.75
C GLU A 94 -8.87 -12.21 -5.04
N ALA A 95 -9.50 -11.04 -5.20
CA ALA A 95 -9.26 -10.17 -6.36
C ALA A 95 -7.84 -9.57 -6.37
N VAL A 96 -7.21 -9.42 -5.19
CA VAL A 96 -5.80 -9.02 -5.08
C VAL A 96 -4.88 -10.13 -5.54
N LEU A 97 -5.18 -11.39 -5.19
CA LEU A 97 -4.42 -12.55 -5.68
C LEU A 97 -4.56 -12.72 -7.19
N GLU A 98 -5.76 -12.50 -7.74
CA GLU A 98 -5.99 -12.48 -9.19
C GLU A 98 -5.18 -11.38 -9.87
N HIS A 99 -5.17 -10.17 -9.29
CA HIS A 99 -4.37 -9.06 -9.78
C HIS A 99 -2.87 -9.38 -9.77
N ALA A 100 -2.36 -9.97 -8.69
CA ALA A 100 -0.97 -10.39 -8.58
C ALA A 100 -0.59 -11.39 -9.69
N ARG A 101 -1.39 -12.44 -9.88
CA ARG A 101 -1.14 -13.45 -10.92
C ARG A 101 -1.21 -12.89 -12.35
N ALA A 102 -1.98 -11.83 -12.57
CA ALA A 102 -2.08 -11.18 -13.87
C ALA A 102 -0.91 -10.24 -14.18
N MET A 103 -0.09 -9.90 -13.18
CA MET A 103 1.07 -9.02 -13.29
C MET A 103 2.41 -9.77 -13.45
N ASP A 104 2.43 -11.07 -13.17
CA ASP A 104 3.58 -11.96 -13.41
C ASP A 104 3.72 -12.32 -14.90
#